data_AF-A0A6V8QE71-F1
#
_entry.id   AF-A0A6V8QE71-F1
#
_cell.length_a   1.000
_cell.length_b   1.000
_cell.length_c   1.000
_cell.angle_alpha   90.00
_cell.angle_beta   90.00
_cell.angle_gamma   90.00
#
_symmetry.space_group_name_H-M   'P 1'
#
loop_
_entity.id
_entity.type
_entity.pdbx_description
1 polymer ?
#
loop_
_entity_poly.entity_id
_entity_poly.type
_entity_poly.pdbx_seq_one_letter_code
_entity_poly.pdbx_strand_id
1 'polypeptide(L)' 'MEVIIERACGLDVHKETVTACVMGDGIKKEIRTFSTMTNDLLRLKEWLKDHKVTHVAMESTGIYWKLILP' A
#
# COMPACT_ATOMS: atom_id res chain seq x y z
N MET A 1 -3.91 23.27 8.26
CA MET A 1 -3.97 21.79 8.30
C MET A 1 -2.53 21.33 8.38
N GLU A 2 -2.14 20.71 9.48
CA GLU A 2 -0.76 20.30 9.73
C GLU A 2 -0.51 18.93 9.09
N VAL A 3 0.57 18.80 8.31
CA VAL A 3 0.96 17.52 7.71
C VAL A 3 1.81 16.76 8.71
N ILE A 4 1.23 15.72 9.32
CA ILE A 4 1.90 14.89 10.33
C ILE A 4 2.70 13.76 9.68
N ILE A 5 2.29 13.34 8.48
CA ILE A 5 2.92 12.24 7.72
C ILE A 5 3.39 12.77 6.37
N GLU A 6 4.71 12.81 6.18
CA GLU A 6 5.31 13.36 4.96
C GLU A 6 5.16 12.45 3.75
N ARG A 7 5.18 11.13 3.93
CA ARG A 7 5.15 10.12 2.85
C ARG A 7 4.27 8.95 3.24
N ALA A 8 3.12 8.84 2.57
CA ALA A 8 2.09 7.86 2.90
C ALA A 8 1.63 7.06 1.68
N CYS A 9 1.05 5.89 1.94
CA CYS A 9 0.33 5.12 0.94
C CYS A 9 -1.07 4.72 1.44
N GLY A 10 -2.06 4.84 0.58
CA GLY A 10 -3.36 4.20 0.75
C GLY A 10 -3.42 2.89 -0.04
N LEU A 11 -3.83 1.80 0.60
CA LEU A 11 -4.09 0.52 -0.04
C LEU A 11 -5.60 0.24 -0.02
N ASP A 12 -6.14 -0.10 -1.17
CA ASP A 12 -7.47 -0.68 -1.34
C ASP A 12 -7.29 -2.17 -1.68
N VAL A 13 -7.64 -3.03 -0.73
CA VAL A 13 -7.36 -4.47 -0.77
C VAL A 13 -8.62 -5.27 -1.08
N HIS A 14 -8.58 -5.94 -2.23
CA HIS A 14 -9.56 -6.88 -2.70
C HIS A 14 -9.01 -8.31 -2.67
N LYS A 15 -9.85 -9.30 -2.98
CA LYS A 15 -9.48 -10.73 -2.96
C LYS A 15 -8.28 -11.05 -3.88
N GLU A 16 -8.27 -10.49 -5.09
CA GLU A 16 -7.30 -10.83 -6.13
C GLU A 16 -6.28 -9.71 -6.39
N THR A 17 -6.58 -8.49 -5.95
CA THR A 17 -5.79 -7.30 -6.27
C THR A 17 -5.63 -6.37 -5.07
N VAL A 18 -4.56 -5.58 -5.11
CA VAL A 18 -4.28 -4.47 -4.20
C VAL A 18 -4.03 -3.23 -5.05
N THR A 19 -4.88 -2.22 -4.92
CA THR A 19 -4.65 -0.91 -5.54
C THR A 19 -3.96 0.00 -4.53
N ALA A 20 -2.75 0.44 -4.86
CA ALA A 20 -1.91 1.25 -4.00
C ALA A 20 -1.78 2.67 -4.57
N CYS A 21 -1.96 3.67 -3.71
CA CYS A 21 -1.81 5.09 -4.03
C CYS A 21 -0.73 5.70 -3.13
N VAL A 22 0.39 6.12 -3.68
CA VAL A 22 1.47 6.80 -2.95
C VAL A 22 1.38 8.30 -3.17
N MET A 23 1.50 9.08 -2.09
CA MET A 23 1.60 10.53 -2.14
C MET A 23 2.42 11.07 -0.96
N GLY A 24 3.04 12.24 -1.14
CA GLY A 24 3.83 12.85 -0.10
C GLY A 24 4.78 13.92 -0.64
N ASP A 25 5.64 14.41 0.25
CA ASP A 25 6.67 15.37 -0.06
C ASP A 25 7.55 14.91 -1.24
N GLY A 26 7.70 15.76 -2.25
CA GLY A 26 8.48 15.49 -3.46
C GLY A 26 7.96 14.32 -4.33
N ILE A 27 6.79 13.74 -4.02
CA ILE A 27 6.22 12.61 -4.77
C ILE A 27 4.97 13.08 -5.50
N LYS A 28 5.00 13.02 -6.84
CA LYS A 28 3.77 13.12 -7.62
C LYS A 28 2.90 11.90 -7.30
N LYS A 29 1.61 12.12 -7.05
CA LYS A 29 0.66 11.02 -6.78
C LYS A 29 0.82 9.90 -7.83
N GLU A 30 1.17 8.71 -7.36
CA GLU A 30 1.28 7.51 -8.19
C GLU A 30 0.27 6.46 -7.72
N ILE A 31 -0.43 5.85 -8.68
CA ILE A 31 -1.35 4.75 -8.43
C ILE A 31 -0.87 3.53 -9.21
N ARG A 32 -0.77 2.38 -8.54
CA ARG A 32 -0.45 1.10 -9.17
C ARG A 32 -1.30 -0.02 -8.56
N THR A 33 -1.68 -0.97 -9.39
CA THR A 33 -2.41 -2.17 -8.96
C THR A 33 -1.48 -3.38 -9.03
N PHE A 34 -1.51 -4.19 -7.99
CA PHE A 34 -0.74 -5.42 -7.82
C PHE A 34 -1.71 -6.59 -7.63
N SER A 35 -1.35 -7.82 -7.98
CA SER A 35 -2.13 -9.00 -7.56
C SER A 35 -1.84 -9.37 -6.10
N THR A 36 -2.68 -10.24 -5.53
CA THR A 36 -2.45 -10.83 -4.19
C THR A 36 -1.50 -12.03 -4.20
N MET A 37 -0.87 -12.33 -5.35
CA MET A 37 0.17 -13.35 -5.44
C MET A 37 1.46 -12.87 -4.77
N THR A 38 2.19 -13.78 -4.10
CA THR A 38 3.38 -13.44 -3.30
C THR A 38 4.40 -12.57 -4.05
N ASN A 39 4.66 -12.88 -5.33
CA ASN A 39 5.62 -12.12 -6.14
C ASN A 39 5.18 -10.66 -6.37
N ASP A 40 3.89 -10.39 -6.49
CA ASP A 40 3.37 -9.04 -6.66
C ASP A 40 3.31 -8.27 -5.34
N LEU A 41 3.02 -8.96 -4.23
CA LEU A 41 3.11 -8.37 -2.90
C LEU A 41 4.56 -7.99 -2.54
N LEU A 42 5.54 -8.78 -2.95
CA LEU A 42 6.96 -8.41 -2.83
C LEU A 42 7.31 -7.20 -3.69
N ARG A 43 6.78 -7.12 -4.92
CA ARG A 43 6.96 -5.94 -5.78
C ARG A 43 6.29 -4.68 -5.21
N LEU A 44 5.10 -4.81 -4.62
CA LEU A 44 4.44 -3.74 -3.88
C LEU A 44 5.33 -3.26 -2.73
N LYS A 45 5.86 -4.19 -1.92
CA LYS A 45 6.76 -3.86 -0.80
C LYS A 45 7.99 -3.07 -1.26
N GLU A 46 8.70 -3.53 -2.29
CA GLU A 46 9.88 -2.83 -2.78
C GLU A 46 9.50 -1.46 -3.38
N TRP A 47 8.39 -1.38 -4.11
CA TRP A 47 7.91 -0.10 -4.64
C TRP A 47 7.58 0.93 -3.54
N LEU A 48 6.97 0.51 -2.42
CA LEU A 48 6.71 1.38 -1.28
C LEU A 48 8.01 1.84 -0.59
N LYS A 49 9.03 0.97 -0.51
CA LYS A 49 10.35 1.32 0.03
C LYS A 49 11.08 2.33 -0.84
N ASP A 50 11.03 2.18 -2.16
CA ASP A 50 11.66 3.11 -3.11
C ASP A 50 11.09 4.53 -2.95
N HIS A 51 9.79 4.62 -2.67
CA HIS A 51 9.10 5.87 -2.35
C HIS A 51 9.32 6.37 -0.92
N LYS A 52 10.07 5.61 -0.10
CA LYS A 52 10.31 5.91 1.33
C LYS A 52 8.99 6.12 2.10
N VAL A 53 7.97 5.35 1.76
CA VAL A 53 6.68 5.38 2.47
C VAL A 53 6.90 4.90 3.91
N THR A 54 6.49 5.71 4.88
CA THR A 54 6.63 5.38 6.30
C THR A 54 5.33 4.90 6.92
N HIS A 55 4.18 5.32 6.34
CA HIS A 55 2.86 4.99 6.85
C HIS A 55 1.97 4.47 5.73
N VAL A 56 1.22 3.42 6.03
CA VAL A 56 0.25 2.83 5.13
C VAL A 56 -1.11 2.80 5.82
N ALA A 57 -2.11 3.37 5.17
CA ALA A 57 -3.51 3.15 5.51
C ALA A 57 -4.07 2.08 4.57
N MET A 58 -4.81 1.13 5.10
CA MET A 58 -5.34 0.01 4.32
C MET A 58 -6.84 -0.10 4.57
N GLU A 59 -7.60 -0.12 3.49
CA GLU A 59 -9.04 -0.33 3.46
C GLU A 59 -9.32 -1.69 2.82
N SER A 60 -10.29 -2.39 3.38
CA SER A 60 -10.82 -3.62 2.80
C SER A 60 -12.21 -3.92 3.35
N THR A 61 -13.04 -4.50 2.49
CA THR A 61 -14.34 -5.05 2.87
C THR A 61 -14.24 -6.46 3.50
N GLY A 62 -13.08 -7.12 3.40
CA GLY A 62 -12.82 -8.45 3.95
C GLY A 62 -11.59 -8.51 4.86
N ILE A 63 -11.39 -9.63 5.56
CA ILE A 63 -10.22 -9.84 6.42
C ILE A 63 -9.10 -10.50 5.61
N TYR A 64 -8.32 -9.71 4.86
CA TYR A 64 -7.16 -10.20 4.08
C TYR A 64 -5.81 -9.97 4.77
N TRP A 65 -5.78 -9.16 5.82
CA TRP A 65 -4.55 -8.69 6.46
C TRP A 65 -4.14 -9.49 7.70
N LYS A 66 -5.09 -10.26 8.26
CA LYS A 66 -4.84 -11.08 9.43
C LYS A 66 -4.28 -12.41 8.97
N LEU A 67 -3.03 -12.68 9.32
CA LEU A 67 -2.46 -14.02 9.25
C LEU A 67 -3.27 -14.93 10.17
N ILE A 68 -4.01 -15.87 9.58
CA ILE A 68 -4.60 -16.99 10.32
C ILE A 68 -3.53 -18.08 10.37
N LEU A 69 -2.68 -18.00 11.38
CA LEU A 69 -1.77 -19.09 11.72
C LEU A 69 -2.55 -20.11 12.58
N PRO A 70 -2.43 -21.43 12.30
CA PRO A 70 -2.93 -22.47 13.18
C PRO A 70 -2.19 -22.48 14.53
#